data_AF-A0A3N8D3X5-F1
#
_entry.id   AF-A0A3N8D3X5-F1
#
_cell.length_a   1.000
_cell.length_b   1.000
_cell.length_c   1.000
_cell.angle_alpha   90.00
_cell.angle_beta   90.00
_cell.angle_gamma   90.00
#
_symmetry.space_group_name_H-M   'P 1'
#
loop_
_entity.id
_entity.type
_entity.pdbx_description
1 polymer ?
#
loop_
_entity_poly.entity_id
_entity_poly.type
_entity_poly.pdbx_seq_one_letter_code
_entity_poly.pdbx_strand_id
1 'polypeptide(L)'
;MTAQWIDIPTGNDSFGGYLALPKRGKGPAVIIIQEIFGVNAHIRAVADQYAADGFVALAPDVFWRTQPRVELTYEGADRDKGIELMKKTDVGLAVADIGAAADALRARPEVAGKVAAIGYCFGGQLAYRAAAAGKVDAAVAYYGGGIQNALDLAGKVTQPILFHYAENDHGIPLDAVEQVKAAFAGRHNASFHLYPGAEHGFNCTDRASYNQRASALAHGRTLTFLAEHV
;
A
#
# COMPACT_ATOMS: atom_id res chain seq x y z
N MET A 1 3.00 1.58 22.16
CA MET A 1 2.32 1.95 20.90
C MET A 1 0.83 1.94 21.19
N THR A 2 0.08 2.82 20.55
CA THR A 2 -1.38 2.92 20.71
C THR A 2 -1.99 2.81 19.33
N ALA A 3 -2.95 1.91 19.17
CA ALA A 3 -3.63 1.73 17.91
C ALA A 3 -5.14 1.75 18.12
N GLN A 4 -5.86 2.35 17.16
CA GLN A 4 -7.30 2.50 17.23
C GLN A 4 -7.87 2.70 15.83
N TRP A 5 -9.14 2.39 15.67
CA TRP A 5 -9.88 2.81 14.50
C TRP A 5 -10.31 4.26 14.65
N ILE A 6 -10.16 5.04 13.59
CA ILE A 6 -10.61 6.43 13.47
C ILE A 6 -11.54 6.57 12.26
N ASP A 7 -12.33 7.64 12.26
CA ASP A 7 -13.09 8.04 11.08
C ASP A 7 -12.28 9.05 10.25
N ILE A 8 -12.29 8.85 8.93
CA ILE A 8 -11.59 9.66 7.93
C ILE A 8 -12.66 10.38 7.11
N PRO A 9 -12.74 11.72 7.18
CA PRO A 9 -13.72 12.49 6.38
C PRO A 9 -13.47 12.36 4.88
N THR A 10 -14.52 12.17 4.08
CA THR A 10 -14.48 12.18 2.61
C THR A 10 -15.77 12.80 2.05
N GLY A 11 -15.66 14.04 1.54
CA GLY A 11 -16.84 14.81 1.14
C GLY A 11 -17.80 15.04 2.30
N ASN A 12 -19.04 14.56 2.17
CA ASN A 12 -20.08 14.62 3.21
C ASN A 12 -20.20 13.33 4.04
N ASP A 13 -19.30 12.38 3.85
CA ASP A 13 -19.30 11.07 4.51
C ASP A 13 -17.97 10.85 5.24
N SER A 14 -17.82 9.69 5.89
CA SER A 14 -16.58 9.26 6.51
C SER A 14 -16.41 7.75 6.45
N PHE A 15 -15.16 7.29 6.46
CA PHE A 15 -14.84 5.86 6.46
C PHE A 15 -13.78 5.53 7.50
N GLY A 16 -13.72 4.26 7.89
CA GLY A 16 -12.79 3.82 8.93
C GLY A 16 -11.34 3.75 8.45
N GLY A 17 -10.40 4.03 9.35
CA GLY A 17 -9.00 3.64 9.18
C GLY A 17 -8.35 3.21 10.48
N TYR A 18 -7.51 2.18 10.43
CA TYR A 18 -6.76 1.71 11.59
C TYR A 18 -5.48 2.55 11.74
N LEU A 19 -5.45 3.42 12.75
CA LEU A 19 -4.34 4.30 13.06
C LEU A 19 -3.46 3.67 14.14
N ALA A 20 -2.18 3.47 13.86
CA ALA A 20 -1.15 3.06 14.80
C ALA A 20 -0.14 4.20 14.99
N LEU A 21 0.08 4.60 16.25
CA LEU A 21 1.02 5.66 16.61
C LEU A 21 2.36 5.10 17.09
N PRO A 22 3.48 5.75 16.71
CA PRO A 22 4.79 5.32 17.14
C PRO A 22 4.98 5.54 18.63
N LYS A 23 5.95 4.86 19.25
CA LYS A 23 6.21 5.00 20.71
C LYS A 23 6.49 6.45 21.13
N ARG A 24 7.07 7.26 20.25
CA ARG A 24 7.33 8.70 20.48
C ARG A 24 6.08 9.57 20.33
N GLY A 25 4.97 9.02 19.84
CA GLY A 25 3.70 9.71 19.62
C GLY A 25 3.64 10.57 18.35
N LYS A 26 4.77 10.88 17.72
CA LYS A 26 4.84 11.68 16.48
C LYS A 26 5.90 11.16 15.51
N GLY A 27 5.72 11.43 14.21
CA GLY A 27 6.66 11.06 13.15
C GLY A 27 6.14 11.36 11.73
N PRO A 28 6.92 11.06 10.68
CA PRO A 28 6.42 11.03 9.30
C PRO A 28 5.30 9.99 9.18
N ALA A 29 4.43 10.15 8.18
CA ALA A 29 3.24 9.30 8.07
C ALA A 29 3.29 8.35 6.88
N VAL A 30 2.71 7.17 7.08
CA VAL A 30 2.53 6.16 6.04
C VAL A 30 1.08 5.71 5.98
N ILE A 31 0.53 5.61 4.77
CA ILE A 31 -0.76 4.98 4.50
C ILE A 31 -0.48 3.53 4.11
N ILE A 32 -1.03 2.57 4.85
CA ILE A 32 -0.89 1.14 4.59
C ILE A 32 -2.12 0.65 3.84
N ILE A 33 -2.01 0.45 2.53
CA ILE A 33 -3.12 0.09 1.67
C ILE A 33 -3.23 -1.44 1.58
N GLN A 34 -4.39 -1.93 2.00
CA GLN A 34 -4.73 -3.35 2.07
C GLN A 34 -4.59 -4.11 0.75
N GLU A 35 -4.50 -5.43 0.88
CA GLU A 35 -4.75 -6.37 -0.21
C GLU A 35 -6.28 -6.53 -0.45
N ILE A 36 -6.69 -7.58 -1.16
CA ILE A 36 -8.11 -7.88 -1.41
C ILE A 36 -8.87 -8.43 -0.19
N PHE A 37 -8.23 -8.50 0.98
CA PHE A 37 -8.74 -9.16 2.17
C PHE A 37 -9.24 -8.20 3.25
N GLY A 38 -9.28 -6.90 2.95
CA GLY A 38 -9.64 -5.88 3.93
C GLY A 38 -8.49 -5.49 4.84
N VAL A 39 -8.79 -4.66 5.84
CA VAL A 39 -7.85 -4.30 6.93
C VAL A 39 -7.86 -5.42 7.98
N ASN A 40 -7.46 -6.61 7.52
CA ASN A 40 -7.41 -7.82 8.32
C ASN A 40 -6.21 -7.80 9.31
N ALA A 41 -6.02 -8.90 10.04
CA ALA A 41 -4.95 -9.03 11.04
C ALA A 41 -3.55 -8.72 10.48
N HIS A 42 -3.23 -9.19 9.27
CA HIS A 42 -1.93 -8.91 8.64
C HIS A 42 -1.73 -7.42 8.35
N ILE A 43 -2.72 -6.75 7.74
CA ILE A 43 -2.59 -5.32 7.42
C ILE A 43 -2.47 -4.47 8.70
N ARG A 44 -3.19 -4.83 9.77
CA ARG A 44 -3.00 -4.17 11.08
C ARG A 44 -1.60 -4.43 11.65
N ALA A 45 -1.10 -5.65 11.57
CA ALA A 45 0.25 -5.98 12.01
C ALA A 45 1.33 -5.22 11.21
N VAL A 46 1.11 -5.00 9.90
CA VAL A 46 1.99 -4.16 9.08
C VAL A 46 1.94 -2.70 9.53
N ALA A 47 0.75 -2.15 9.80
CA ALA A 47 0.62 -0.80 10.34
C ALA A 47 1.31 -0.66 11.71
N ASP A 48 1.14 -1.65 12.58
CA ASP A 48 1.81 -1.70 13.88
C ASP A 48 3.35 -1.81 13.74
N GLN A 49 3.84 -2.55 12.73
CA GLN A 49 5.28 -2.64 12.43
C GLN A 49 5.84 -1.27 12.01
N TYR A 50 5.21 -0.56 11.07
CA TYR A 50 5.66 0.78 10.70
C TYR A 50 5.54 1.78 11.85
N ALA A 51 4.55 1.62 12.74
CA ALA A 51 4.50 2.40 13.98
C ALA A 51 5.69 2.09 14.92
N ALA A 52 6.10 0.82 15.01
CA ALA A 52 7.29 0.43 15.75
C ALA A 52 8.57 1.03 15.14
N ASP A 53 8.62 1.17 13.82
CA ASP A 53 9.72 1.78 13.06
C ASP A 53 9.74 3.32 13.16
N GLY A 54 8.73 3.93 13.78
CA GLY A 54 8.69 5.36 14.09
C GLY A 54 7.73 6.20 13.25
N PHE A 55 6.92 5.58 12.40
CA PHE A 55 5.95 6.26 11.56
C PHE A 55 4.58 6.40 12.22
N VAL A 56 3.81 7.41 11.84
CA VAL A 56 2.35 7.43 12.06
C VAL A 56 1.71 6.61 10.95
N ALA A 57 1.24 5.41 11.25
CA ALA A 57 0.72 4.49 10.24
C ALA A 57 -0.81 4.46 10.23
N LEU A 58 -1.42 4.62 9.07
CA LEU A 58 -2.88 4.56 8.89
C LEU A 58 -3.24 3.55 7.81
N ALA A 59 -4.03 2.53 8.14
CA ALA A 59 -4.60 1.60 7.18
C ALA A 59 -6.07 1.96 6.87
N PRO A 60 -6.37 2.69 5.79
CA PRO A 60 -7.73 3.03 5.40
C PRO A 60 -8.52 1.79 4.96
N ASP A 61 -9.80 1.72 5.33
CA ASP A 61 -10.74 0.70 4.86
C ASP A 61 -11.11 0.98 3.41
N VAL A 62 -10.47 0.27 2.47
CA VAL A 62 -10.65 0.54 1.03
C VAL A 62 -12.03 0.08 0.53
N PHE A 63 -12.61 -0.95 1.16
CA PHE A 63 -13.87 -1.53 0.70
C PHE A 63 -15.13 -0.88 1.29
N TRP A 64 -14.97 0.14 2.13
CA TRP A 64 -16.03 0.77 2.91
C TRP A 64 -17.31 1.11 2.13
N ARG A 65 -17.17 1.54 0.86
CA ARG A 65 -18.29 1.90 -0.02
C ARG A 65 -19.18 0.71 -0.38
N THR A 66 -18.61 -0.49 -0.42
CA THR A 66 -19.34 -1.74 -0.71
C THR A 66 -19.67 -2.48 0.58
N GLN A 67 -18.69 -2.62 1.46
CA GLN A 67 -18.82 -3.27 2.75
C GLN A 67 -17.74 -2.72 3.69
N PRO A 68 -18.12 -2.02 4.78
CA PRO A 68 -17.15 -1.54 5.76
C PRO A 68 -16.60 -2.66 6.61
N ARG A 69 -15.37 -2.48 7.09
CA ARG A 69 -14.63 -3.35 8.01
C ARG A 69 -14.55 -4.80 7.54
N VAL A 70 -14.27 -4.97 6.25
CA VAL A 70 -13.97 -6.29 5.69
C VAL A 70 -12.70 -6.84 6.34
N GLU A 71 -12.77 -8.08 6.79
CA GLU A 71 -11.65 -8.86 7.29
C GLU A 71 -11.81 -10.30 6.81
N LEU A 72 -10.95 -10.70 5.87
CA LEU A 72 -11.01 -12.00 5.21
C LEU A 72 -9.71 -12.78 5.44
N THR A 73 -9.81 -14.10 5.41
CA THR A 73 -8.68 -15.02 5.30
C THR A 73 -8.23 -15.20 3.85
N TYR A 74 -7.16 -15.93 3.59
CA TYR A 74 -6.47 -15.91 2.29
C TYR A 74 -6.93 -16.96 1.27
N GLU A 75 -7.79 -17.89 1.68
CA GLU A 75 -8.13 -19.08 0.90
C GLU A 75 -9.64 -19.31 0.79
N GLY A 76 -10.04 -20.22 -0.10
CA GLY A 76 -11.43 -20.64 -0.27
C GLY A 76 -12.39 -19.47 -0.54
N ALA A 77 -13.55 -19.52 0.12
CA ALA A 77 -14.64 -18.55 -0.08
C ALA A 77 -14.24 -17.10 0.23
N ASP A 78 -13.31 -16.90 1.17
CA ASP A 78 -12.83 -15.57 1.54
C ASP A 78 -11.98 -14.95 0.42
N ARG A 79 -11.16 -15.76 -0.26
CA ARG A 79 -10.44 -15.31 -1.45
C ARG A 79 -11.38 -14.93 -2.58
N ASP A 80 -12.41 -15.74 -2.82
CA ASP A 80 -13.41 -15.45 -3.85
C ASP A 80 -14.19 -14.18 -3.52
N LYS A 81 -14.53 -13.97 -2.24
CA LYS A 81 -15.15 -12.74 -1.76
C LYS A 81 -14.26 -11.52 -1.94
N GLY A 82 -12.97 -11.65 -1.63
CA GLY A 82 -11.99 -10.56 -1.84
C GLY A 82 -11.89 -10.15 -3.31
N ILE A 83 -11.90 -11.12 -4.22
CA ILE A 83 -11.91 -10.86 -5.67
C ILE A 83 -13.20 -10.15 -6.09
N GLU A 84 -14.36 -10.56 -5.55
CA GLU A 84 -15.65 -9.91 -5.80
C GLU A 84 -15.63 -8.44 -5.36
N LEU A 85 -15.16 -8.17 -4.14
CA LEU A 85 -15.06 -6.81 -3.58
C LEU A 85 -14.09 -5.93 -4.39
N MET A 86 -12.93 -6.47 -4.76
CA MET A 86 -11.97 -5.76 -5.62
C MET A 86 -12.60 -5.39 -6.97
N LYS A 87 -13.34 -6.31 -7.61
CA LYS A 87 -14.01 -6.03 -8.90
C LYS A 87 -15.11 -4.98 -8.80
N LYS A 88 -15.78 -4.88 -7.66
CA LYS A 88 -16.81 -3.85 -7.39
C LYS A 88 -16.22 -2.49 -7.01
N THR A 89 -14.93 -2.45 -6.65
CA THR A 89 -14.27 -1.22 -6.21
C THR A 89 -14.07 -0.27 -7.40
N ASP A 90 -14.65 0.93 -7.32
CA ASP A 90 -14.28 2.02 -8.20
C ASP A 90 -12.88 2.53 -7.81
N VAL A 91 -11.91 2.28 -8.69
CA VAL A 91 -10.50 2.62 -8.46
C VAL A 91 -10.28 4.13 -8.35
N GLY A 92 -11.06 4.95 -9.07
CA GLY A 92 -10.96 6.41 -9.00
C GLY A 92 -11.42 6.93 -7.63
N LEU A 93 -12.54 6.42 -7.14
CA LEU A 93 -13.03 6.74 -5.78
C LEU A 93 -12.08 6.22 -4.70
N ALA A 94 -11.55 5.01 -4.84
CA ALA A 94 -10.57 4.48 -3.89
C ALA A 94 -9.29 5.34 -3.82
N VAL A 95 -8.79 5.83 -4.95
CA VAL A 95 -7.66 6.77 -5.00
C VAL A 95 -8.00 8.12 -4.37
N ALA A 96 -9.24 8.62 -4.56
CA ALA A 96 -9.71 9.83 -3.89
C ALA A 96 -9.78 9.64 -2.37
N ASP A 97 -10.25 8.49 -1.89
CA ASP A 97 -10.32 8.14 -0.46
C ASP A 97 -8.92 8.00 0.15
N ILE A 98 -7.94 7.45 -0.57
CA ILE A 98 -6.52 7.47 -0.15
C ILE A 98 -6.00 8.91 -0.02
N GLY A 99 -6.40 9.81 -0.94
CA GLY A 99 -6.10 11.24 -0.81
C GLY A 99 -6.71 11.86 0.45
N ALA A 100 -7.97 11.54 0.74
CA ALA A 100 -8.63 11.98 1.97
C ALA A 100 -7.94 11.44 3.23
N ALA A 101 -7.46 10.19 3.21
CA ALA A 101 -6.64 9.63 4.29
C ALA A 101 -5.30 10.37 4.45
N ALA A 102 -4.66 10.77 3.34
CA ALA A 102 -3.43 11.58 3.39
C ALA A 102 -3.68 12.95 3.99
N ASP A 103 -4.77 13.61 3.60
CA ASP A 103 -5.14 14.93 4.14
C ASP A 103 -5.53 14.84 5.62
N ALA A 104 -6.25 13.78 6.01
CA ALA A 104 -6.56 13.51 7.41
C ALA A 104 -5.28 13.32 8.24
N LEU A 105 -4.29 12.58 7.73
CA LEU A 105 -2.97 12.44 8.36
C LEU A 105 -2.25 13.78 8.48
N ARG A 106 -2.19 14.59 7.40
CA ARG A 106 -1.53 15.91 7.42
C ARG A 106 -2.15 16.87 8.43
N ALA A 107 -3.44 16.74 8.72
CA ALA A 107 -4.13 17.55 9.72
C ALA A 107 -3.88 17.10 11.17
N ARG A 108 -3.24 15.94 11.39
CA ARG A 108 -3.03 15.40 12.73
C ARG A 108 -1.83 16.05 13.44
N PRO A 109 -1.94 16.36 14.75
CA PRO A 109 -0.82 16.88 15.52
C PRO A 109 0.31 15.86 15.71
N GLU A 110 0.06 14.57 15.50
CA GLU A 110 1.07 13.50 15.54
C GLU A 110 1.94 13.45 14.29
N VAL A 111 1.48 13.98 13.16
CA VAL A 111 2.22 13.89 11.90
C VAL A 111 3.18 15.06 11.78
N ALA A 112 4.45 14.75 11.53
CA ALA A 112 5.50 15.71 11.24
C ALA A 112 6.25 15.24 10.00
N GLY A 113 6.22 16.03 8.94
CA GLY A 113 6.83 15.67 7.66
C GLY A 113 5.80 15.31 6.60
N LYS A 114 6.17 14.42 5.70
CA LYS A 114 5.37 14.06 4.52
C LYS A 114 4.56 12.78 4.74
N VAL A 115 3.71 12.46 3.76
CA VAL A 115 2.87 11.26 3.77
C VAL A 115 3.21 10.36 2.57
N ALA A 116 3.68 9.14 2.85
CA ALA A 116 3.85 8.11 1.82
C ALA A 116 2.67 7.13 1.78
N ALA A 117 2.41 6.52 0.61
CA ALA A 117 1.54 5.34 0.49
C ALA A 117 2.37 4.08 0.30
N ILE A 118 2.08 3.04 1.07
CA ILE A 118 2.65 1.69 0.94
C ILE A 118 1.49 0.74 0.69
N GLY A 119 1.50 0.07 -0.44
CA GLY A 119 0.40 -0.78 -0.85
C GLY A 119 0.83 -2.19 -1.19
N TYR A 120 -0.01 -3.17 -0.84
CA TYR A 120 0.23 -4.59 -1.06
C TYR A 120 -0.81 -5.17 -2.02
N CYS A 121 -0.37 -5.92 -3.04
CA CYS A 121 -1.27 -6.51 -4.06
C CYS A 121 -2.12 -5.43 -4.74
N PHE A 122 -3.45 -5.48 -4.60
CA PHE A 122 -4.37 -4.46 -5.05
C PHE A 122 -4.01 -3.08 -4.48
N GLY A 123 -3.60 -3.01 -3.22
CA GLY A 123 -3.10 -1.80 -2.60
C GLY A 123 -1.85 -1.26 -3.28
N GLY A 124 -0.98 -2.11 -3.84
CA GLY A 124 0.20 -1.68 -4.60
C GLY A 124 -0.18 -0.95 -5.88
N GLN A 125 -1.23 -1.42 -6.57
CA GLN A 125 -1.81 -0.70 -7.70
C GLN A 125 -2.40 0.64 -7.27
N LEU A 126 -3.09 0.68 -6.13
CA LEU A 126 -3.65 1.92 -5.59
C LEU A 126 -2.58 2.92 -5.15
N ALA A 127 -1.46 2.47 -4.56
CA ALA A 127 -0.33 3.32 -4.21
C ALA A 127 0.29 3.99 -5.45
N TYR A 128 0.50 3.22 -6.52
CA TYR A 128 0.95 3.74 -7.81
C TYR A 128 0.00 4.81 -8.37
N ARG A 129 -1.31 4.54 -8.34
CA ARG A 129 -2.33 5.50 -8.84
C ARG A 129 -2.47 6.73 -7.95
N ALA A 130 -2.32 6.59 -6.63
CA ALA A 130 -2.31 7.71 -5.70
C ALA A 130 -1.11 8.64 -5.94
N ALA A 131 0.07 8.06 -6.24
CA ALA A 131 1.23 8.83 -6.67
C ALA A 131 0.98 9.54 -8.00
N ALA A 132 0.44 8.84 -9.01
CA ALA A 132 0.10 9.44 -10.30
C ALA A 132 -0.95 10.56 -10.21
N ALA A 133 -1.81 10.52 -9.18
CA ALA A 133 -2.79 11.57 -8.88
C ALA A 133 -2.23 12.69 -7.97
N GLY A 134 -0.95 12.63 -7.60
CA GLY A 134 -0.29 13.62 -6.74
C GLY A 134 -0.86 13.70 -5.31
N LYS A 135 -1.45 12.62 -4.81
CA LYS A 135 -2.10 12.61 -3.48
C LYS A 135 -1.15 12.35 -2.33
N VAL A 136 -0.03 11.69 -2.61
CA VAL A 136 1.00 11.31 -1.64
C VAL A 136 2.37 11.82 -2.08
N ASP A 137 3.28 11.97 -1.12
CA ASP A 137 4.60 12.55 -1.32
C ASP A 137 5.65 11.52 -1.79
N ALA A 138 5.39 10.23 -1.53
CA ALA A 138 6.13 9.09 -2.03
C ALA A 138 5.23 7.85 -2.07
N ALA A 139 5.59 6.83 -2.86
CA ALA A 139 4.83 5.59 -2.92
C ALA A 139 5.71 4.33 -2.94
N VAL A 140 5.18 3.25 -2.38
CA VAL A 140 5.81 1.92 -2.39
C VAL A 140 4.76 0.89 -2.81
N ALA A 141 5.03 0.18 -3.89
CA ALA A 141 4.15 -0.86 -4.43
C ALA A 141 4.78 -2.24 -4.22
N TYR A 142 4.19 -3.03 -3.31
CA TYR A 142 4.50 -4.44 -3.13
C TYR A 142 3.60 -5.28 -4.01
N TYR A 143 4.19 -6.04 -4.94
CA TYR A 143 3.54 -6.97 -5.86
C TYR A 143 2.23 -6.39 -6.43
N GLY A 144 2.33 -5.17 -6.96
CA GLY A 144 1.21 -4.36 -7.45
C GLY A 144 0.66 -4.86 -8.78
N GLY A 145 -0.21 -5.86 -8.74
CA GLY A 145 -0.87 -6.40 -9.94
C GLY A 145 -1.77 -5.37 -10.63
N GLY A 146 -1.76 -5.35 -11.95
CA GLY A 146 -2.59 -4.44 -12.75
C GLY A 146 -2.01 -3.05 -12.97
N ILE A 147 -0.77 -2.78 -12.52
CA ILE A 147 -0.04 -1.55 -12.87
C ILE A 147 0.31 -1.53 -14.37
N GLN A 148 0.63 -2.70 -14.95
CA GLN A 148 0.87 -2.87 -16.39
C GLN A 148 -0.34 -2.48 -17.27
N ASN A 149 -1.54 -2.42 -16.67
CA ASN A 149 -2.76 -2.00 -17.35
C ASN A 149 -3.02 -0.48 -17.25
N ALA A 150 -2.08 0.29 -16.70
CA ALA A 150 -2.21 1.72 -16.44
C ALA A 150 -0.90 2.49 -16.67
N LEU A 151 -0.13 2.06 -17.67
CA LEU A 151 1.18 2.63 -18.00
C LEU A 151 1.09 4.06 -18.55
N ASP A 152 -0.07 4.47 -19.07
CA ASP A 152 -0.36 5.84 -19.47
C ASP A 152 -0.27 6.83 -18.29
N LEU A 153 -0.44 6.33 -17.06
CA LEU A 153 -0.28 7.13 -15.83
C LEU A 153 1.17 7.27 -15.40
N ALA A 154 2.11 6.48 -15.94
CA ALA A 154 3.48 6.44 -15.44
C ALA A 154 4.09 7.85 -15.49
N GLY A 155 3.92 8.57 -16.61
CA GLY A 155 4.42 9.94 -16.80
C GLY A 155 3.89 10.96 -15.79
N LYS A 156 2.77 10.66 -15.11
CA LYS A 156 2.17 11.53 -14.08
C LYS A 156 2.76 11.30 -12.68
N VAL A 157 3.48 10.20 -12.46
CA VAL A 157 4.15 9.91 -11.18
C VAL A 157 5.41 10.78 -11.06
N THR A 158 5.29 11.97 -10.49
CA THR A 158 6.44 12.89 -10.32
C THR A 158 7.19 12.67 -9.00
N GLN A 159 6.57 11.98 -8.05
CA GLN A 159 7.08 11.69 -6.72
C GLN A 159 8.00 10.46 -6.72
N PRO A 160 8.88 10.29 -5.72
CA PRO A 160 9.62 9.05 -5.54
C PRO A 160 8.67 7.85 -5.44
N ILE A 161 9.01 6.76 -6.14
CA ILE A 161 8.26 5.51 -6.11
C ILE A 161 9.19 4.29 -6.08
N LEU A 162 8.88 3.33 -5.21
CA LEU A 162 9.60 2.08 -5.06
C LEU A 162 8.70 0.89 -5.41
N PHE A 163 9.19 -0.01 -6.26
CA PHE A 163 8.47 -1.21 -6.67
C PHE A 163 9.19 -2.47 -6.19
N HIS A 164 8.45 -3.36 -5.54
CA HIS A 164 8.90 -4.68 -5.12
C HIS A 164 8.09 -5.77 -5.83
N TYR A 165 8.75 -6.57 -6.67
CA TYR A 165 8.12 -7.67 -7.42
C TYR A 165 8.70 -9.03 -7.05
N ALA A 166 7.88 -10.06 -7.03
CA ALA A 166 8.30 -11.44 -6.84
C ALA A 166 8.69 -12.08 -8.18
N GLU A 167 9.74 -12.90 -8.22
CA GLU A 167 10.16 -13.61 -9.45
C GLU A 167 9.14 -14.66 -9.91
N ASN A 168 8.55 -15.39 -8.96
CA ASN A 168 7.60 -16.48 -9.22
C ASN A 168 6.14 -16.04 -9.02
N ASP A 169 5.84 -14.76 -9.26
CA ASP A 169 4.49 -14.24 -9.15
C ASP A 169 3.64 -14.65 -10.37
N HIS A 170 2.81 -15.70 -10.22
CA HIS A 170 1.94 -16.17 -11.30
C HIS A 170 0.83 -15.16 -11.67
N GLY A 171 0.51 -14.21 -10.79
CA GLY A 171 -0.45 -13.15 -11.07
C GLY A 171 0.17 -11.93 -11.78
N ILE A 172 1.50 -11.83 -11.77
CA ILE A 172 2.26 -10.73 -12.34
C ILE A 172 3.47 -11.32 -13.08
N PRO A 173 3.27 -11.83 -14.31
CA PRO A 173 4.35 -12.44 -15.07
C PRO A 173 5.47 -11.41 -15.35
N LEU A 174 6.70 -11.89 -15.55
CA LEU A 174 7.88 -11.02 -15.69
C LEU A 174 7.78 -10.04 -16.86
N ASP A 175 7.07 -10.39 -17.93
CA ASP A 175 6.81 -9.46 -19.04
C ASP A 175 6.01 -8.24 -18.59
N ALA A 176 5.02 -8.41 -17.69
CA ALA A 176 4.30 -7.30 -17.09
C ALA A 176 5.23 -6.44 -16.21
N VAL A 177 6.14 -7.06 -15.45
CA VAL A 177 7.15 -6.33 -14.66
C VAL A 177 8.06 -5.50 -15.56
N GLU A 178 8.54 -6.07 -16.66
CA GLU A 178 9.40 -5.37 -17.62
C GLU A 178 8.65 -4.24 -18.34
N GLN A 179 7.35 -4.38 -18.64
CA GLN A 179 6.53 -3.29 -19.15
C GLN A 179 6.46 -2.10 -18.18
N VAL A 180 6.28 -2.36 -16.88
CA VAL A 180 6.28 -1.29 -15.87
C VAL A 180 7.65 -0.63 -15.77
N LYS A 181 8.74 -1.41 -15.73
CA LYS A 181 10.10 -0.85 -15.74
C LYS A 181 10.36 0.03 -16.97
N ALA A 182 9.95 -0.43 -18.15
CA ALA A 182 10.11 0.31 -19.40
C ALA A 182 9.36 1.64 -19.39
N ALA A 183 8.15 1.70 -18.81
CA ALA A 183 7.39 2.94 -18.66
C ALA A 183 8.06 3.98 -17.73
N PHE A 184 9.02 3.54 -16.91
CA PHE A 184 9.84 4.40 -16.06
C PHE A 184 11.30 4.54 -16.52
N ALA A 185 11.66 4.02 -17.70
CA ALA A 185 13.03 4.07 -18.19
C ALA A 185 13.56 5.51 -18.27
N GLY A 186 14.78 5.73 -17.77
CA GLY A 186 15.43 7.05 -17.74
C GLY A 186 14.93 7.98 -16.63
N ARG A 187 14.04 7.53 -15.74
CA ARG A 187 13.50 8.36 -14.66
C ARG A 187 14.13 8.03 -13.32
N HIS A 188 14.70 9.05 -12.68
CA HIS A 188 15.43 8.90 -11.42
C HIS A 188 14.53 8.79 -10.19
N ASN A 189 13.23 9.05 -10.33
CA ASN A 189 12.26 8.98 -9.24
C ASN A 189 11.67 7.58 -9.03
N ALA A 190 12.07 6.56 -9.81
CA ALA A 190 11.54 5.21 -9.70
C ALA A 190 12.65 4.18 -9.46
N SER A 191 12.44 3.31 -8.47
CA SER A 191 13.33 2.20 -8.14
C SER A 191 12.60 0.87 -8.18
N PHE A 192 13.27 -0.18 -8.66
CA PHE A 192 12.66 -1.50 -8.86
C PHE A 192 13.51 -2.59 -8.23
N HIS A 193 12.86 -3.52 -7.54
CA HIS A 193 13.48 -4.71 -6.99
C HIS A 193 12.68 -5.96 -7.34
N LEU A 194 13.37 -6.95 -7.91
CA LEU A 194 12.85 -8.29 -8.13
C LEU A 194 13.43 -9.23 -7.06
N TYR A 195 12.60 -10.08 -6.48
CA TYR A 195 12.97 -10.99 -5.38
C TYR A 195 13.00 -12.45 -5.89
N PRO A 196 14.20 -13.04 -6.06
CA PRO A 196 14.33 -14.40 -6.58
C PRO A 196 13.66 -15.45 -5.69
N GLY A 197 12.95 -16.39 -6.29
CA GLY A 197 12.23 -17.47 -5.61
C GLY A 197 11.05 -17.02 -4.73
N ALA A 198 10.71 -15.73 -4.69
CA ALA A 198 9.54 -15.23 -3.98
C ALA A 198 8.29 -15.34 -4.85
N GLU A 199 7.13 -15.53 -4.21
CA GLU A 199 5.81 -15.61 -4.86
C GLU A 199 4.93 -14.41 -4.45
N HIS A 200 3.73 -14.33 -5.03
CA HIS A 200 2.76 -13.30 -4.66
C HIS A 200 2.42 -13.34 -3.17
N GLY A 201 2.37 -12.16 -2.53
CA GLY A 201 2.09 -12.08 -1.10
C GLY A 201 3.27 -12.48 -0.21
N PHE A 202 4.51 -12.47 -0.72
CA PHE A 202 5.70 -12.90 0.04
C PHE A 202 5.92 -12.19 1.39
N ASN A 203 5.30 -11.03 1.59
CA ASN A 203 5.38 -10.24 2.83
C ASN A 203 4.41 -10.76 3.92
N CYS A 204 3.40 -11.54 3.56
CA CYS A 204 2.33 -11.95 4.46
C CYS A 204 2.68 -13.20 5.25
N THR A 205 3.02 -13.05 6.54
CA THR A 205 3.39 -14.13 7.47
C THR A 205 2.32 -15.22 7.64
N ASP A 206 1.07 -14.89 7.33
CA ASP A 206 -0.07 -15.79 7.49
C ASP A 206 -0.32 -16.67 6.25
N ARG A 207 0.52 -16.55 5.21
CA ARG A 207 0.39 -17.32 3.96
C ARG A 207 1.52 -18.31 3.79
N ALA A 208 1.22 -19.40 3.07
CA ALA A 208 2.23 -20.34 2.62
C ALA A 208 3.32 -19.69 1.73
N SER A 209 2.96 -18.62 1.00
CA SER A 209 3.91 -17.89 0.14
C SER A 209 4.84 -16.94 0.90
N TYR A 210 4.73 -16.84 2.24
CA TYR A 210 5.63 -16.03 3.05
C TYR A 210 7.09 -16.40 2.77
N ASN A 211 7.88 -15.42 2.35
CA ASN A 211 9.31 -15.59 2.15
C ASN A 211 10.05 -14.63 3.06
N GLN A 212 10.56 -15.15 4.18
CA GLN A 212 11.22 -14.35 5.22
C GLN A 212 12.35 -13.48 4.67
N ARG A 213 13.19 -14.02 3.77
CA ARG A 213 14.32 -13.29 3.20
C ARG A 213 13.85 -12.12 2.32
N ALA A 214 12.89 -12.38 1.43
CA ALA A 214 12.34 -11.35 0.56
C ALA A 214 11.59 -10.28 1.35
N SER A 215 10.76 -10.69 2.32
CA SER A 215 10.02 -9.79 3.21
C SER A 215 10.97 -8.86 3.98
N ALA A 216 11.97 -9.40 4.69
CA ALA A 216 12.92 -8.61 5.46
C ALA A 216 13.72 -7.64 4.58
N LEU A 217 14.21 -8.10 3.41
CA LEU A 217 14.97 -7.25 2.49
C LEU A 217 14.11 -6.15 1.86
N ALA A 218 12.87 -6.44 1.48
CA ALA A 218 11.93 -5.46 0.95
C ALA A 218 11.56 -4.41 1.99
N HIS A 219 11.27 -4.84 3.22
CA HIS A 219 11.00 -3.92 4.33
C HIS A 219 12.19 -3.00 4.62
N GLY A 220 13.42 -3.53 4.71
CA GLY A 220 14.62 -2.71 4.91
C GLY A 220 14.82 -1.67 3.79
N ARG A 221 14.64 -2.06 2.53
CA ARG A 221 14.70 -1.13 1.38
C ARG A 221 13.61 -0.06 1.45
N THR A 222 12.41 -0.42 1.86
CA THR A 222 11.32 0.52 2.08
C THR A 222 11.64 1.51 3.19
N LEU A 223 12.20 1.06 4.32
CA LEU A 223 12.61 1.97 5.40
C LEU A 223 13.70 2.96 4.95
N THR A 224 14.71 2.50 4.20
CA THR A 224 15.72 3.40 3.62
C THR A 224 15.08 4.42 2.68
N PHE A 225 14.23 3.97 1.77
CA PHE A 225 13.51 4.84 0.83
C PHE A 225 12.64 5.88 1.55
N LEU A 226 11.93 5.48 2.60
CA LEU A 226 11.12 6.39 3.40
C LEU A 226 12.00 7.41 4.13
N ALA A 227 13.10 6.99 4.75
CA ALA A 227 14.02 7.90 5.45
C ALA A 227 14.62 8.99 4.53
N GLU A 228 14.74 8.72 3.23
CA GLU A 228 15.23 9.67 2.23
C GLU A 228 14.15 10.62 1.71
N HIS A 229 12.86 10.29 1.86
CA HIS A 229 11.78 10.94 1.12
C HIS A 229 10.62 11.48 1.95
N VAL A 230 10.43 11.03 3.20
CA VAL A 230 9.34 11.49 4.09
C VAL A 230 9.74 12.16 5.38
#